data_AF-A0A5Y2NR19-F1
#
_entry.id   AF-A0A5Y2NR19-F1
#
_cell.length_a   1.000
_cell.length_b   1.000
_cell.length_c   1.000
_cell.angle_alpha   90.00
_cell.angle_beta   90.00
_cell.angle_gamma   90.00
#
_symmetry.space_group_name_H-M   'P 1'
#
loop_
_entity.id
_entity.type
_entity.pdbx_description
1 polymer ?
#
loop_
_entity_poly.entity_id
_entity_poly.type
_entity_poly.pdbx_seq_one_letter_code
_entity_poly.pdbx_strand_id
1 'polypeptide(L)'
;MTVLANATYTEQDRILSEFIGRNERWSCMGDALYHALSNKGVNIETASKGDSHAVTVTVRGCSLTEVHPEPYVALAEAAVKLLKFHKQAVAGGLSIAKANIPFSVAIHWLMNGLDARRKSWPKGQYISLEPGCIESKDKMISFLPEEIFNVQKGAKVSVLPRLVMMDGALQARSDWFANSVDIMATDWEAF
;
A
#
# COMPACT_ATOMS: atom_id res chain seq x y z
N MET A 1 3.41 -45.68 -6.43
CA MET A 1 3.33 -44.68 -5.35
C MET A 1 4.72 -44.10 -5.18
N THR A 2 5.00 -43.01 -5.88
CA THR A 2 6.30 -42.34 -5.79
C THR A 2 6.17 -41.28 -4.72
N VAL A 3 6.90 -41.47 -3.63
CA VAL A 3 7.01 -40.55 -2.50
C VAL A 3 7.52 -39.21 -3.03
N LEU A 4 6.65 -38.19 -3.07
CA LEU A 4 7.05 -36.82 -3.39
C LEU A 4 7.83 -36.27 -2.20
N ALA A 5 9.12 -36.04 -2.42
CA ALA A 5 10.04 -35.45 -1.47
C ALA A 5 9.48 -34.14 -0.89
N ASN A 6 9.71 -33.93 0.41
CA ASN A 6 9.47 -32.66 1.12
C ASN A 6 10.19 -31.50 0.40
N ALA A 7 9.50 -30.85 -0.53
CA ALA A 7 10.02 -29.64 -1.17
C ALA A 7 10.00 -28.50 -0.15
N THR A 8 11.18 -28.01 0.21
CA THR A 8 11.34 -26.97 1.23
C THR A 8 10.86 -25.62 0.66
N TYR A 9 9.82 -25.03 1.25
CA TYR A 9 9.34 -23.69 0.89
C TYR A 9 10.43 -22.64 1.14
N THR A 10 10.69 -21.79 0.15
CA THR A 10 11.63 -20.67 0.29
C THR A 10 11.02 -19.57 1.16
N GLU A 11 11.85 -18.64 1.67
CA GLU A 11 11.34 -17.46 2.38
C GLU A 11 10.38 -16.64 1.51
N GLN A 12 10.70 -16.52 0.22
CA GLN A 12 9.87 -15.86 -0.78
C GLN A 12 8.51 -16.55 -0.94
N ASP A 13 8.47 -17.88 -1.03
CA ASP A 13 7.21 -18.63 -1.09
C ASP A 13 6.35 -18.42 0.15
N ARG A 14 6.97 -18.35 1.34
CA ARG A 14 6.26 -18.09 2.61
C ARG A 14 5.63 -16.71 2.63
N ILE A 15 6.37 -15.68 2.23
CA ILE A 15 5.88 -14.28 2.20
C ILE A 15 4.73 -14.13 1.19
N LEU A 16 4.89 -14.70 0.00
CA LEU A 16 3.85 -14.68 -1.02
C LEU A 16 2.61 -15.47 -0.56
N SER A 17 2.81 -16.63 0.07
CA SER A 17 1.73 -17.46 0.58
C SER A 17 0.93 -16.78 1.67
N GLU A 18 1.59 -16.06 2.58
CA GLU A 18 0.93 -15.30 3.64
C GLU A 18 0.07 -14.17 3.07
N PHE A 19 0.57 -13.44 2.08
CA PHE A 19 -0.18 -12.36 1.44
C PHE A 19 -1.35 -12.88 0.58
N ILE A 20 -1.11 -13.94 -0.20
CA ILE A 20 -2.11 -14.55 -1.09
C ILE A 20 -3.17 -15.32 -0.27
N GLY A 21 -2.81 -15.85 0.90
CA GLY A 21 -3.66 -16.68 1.75
C GLY A 21 -3.75 -18.14 1.28
N ARG A 22 -2.76 -18.61 0.52
CA ARG A 22 -2.65 -19.98 0.01
C ARG A 22 -1.19 -20.43 0.04
N ASN A 23 -0.94 -21.58 0.65
CA ASN A 23 0.42 -22.09 0.85
C ASN A 23 0.88 -22.88 -0.38
N GLU A 24 1.66 -22.23 -1.24
CA GLU A 24 2.09 -22.77 -2.53
C GLU A 24 3.54 -22.34 -2.83
N ARG A 25 4.18 -23.00 -3.81
CA ARG A 25 5.52 -22.64 -4.29
C ARG A 25 5.45 -21.51 -5.32
N TRP A 26 4.92 -20.37 -4.88
CA TRP A 26 4.63 -19.22 -5.71
C TRP A 26 5.80 -18.78 -6.60
N SER A 27 7.04 -18.90 -6.14
CA SER A 27 8.23 -18.49 -6.91
C SER A 27 8.42 -19.26 -8.22
N CYS A 28 7.85 -20.46 -8.36
CA CYS A 28 7.91 -21.27 -9.58
C CYS A 28 6.59 -21.35 -10.35
N MET A 29 5.59 -20.54 -9.97
CA MET A 29 4.23 -20.65 -10.49
C MET A 29 3.85 -19.59 -11.54
N GLY A 30 4.81 -18.82 -12.04
CA GLY A 30 4.68 -17.95 -13.22
C GLY A 30 3.34 -17.20 -13.32
N ASP A 31 2.50 -17.58 -14.27
CA ASP A 31 1.17 -17.00 -14.50
C ASP A 31 0.22 -17.14 -13.31
N ALA A 32 0.26 -18.26 -12.59
CA ALA A 32 -0.58 -18.45 -11.41
C ALA A 32 -0.18 -17.48 -10.28
N LEU A 33 1.10 -17.13 -10.16
CA LEU A 33 1.55 -16.07 -9.25
C LEU A 33 0.99 -14.71 -9.69
N TYR A 34 1.13 -14.36 -10.97
CA TYR A 34 0.58 -13.12 -11.52
C TYR A 34 -0.91 -12.97 -11.20
N HIS A 35 -1.72 -13.97 -11.55
CA HIS A 35 -3.16 -13.93 -11.29
C HIS A 35 -3.49 -13.87 -9.80
N ALA A 36 -2.75 -14.60 -8.96
CA ALA A 36 -2.97 -14.57 -7.52
C ALA A 36 -2.70 -13.18 -6.92
N LEU A 37 -1.64 -12.50 -7.37
CA LEU A 37 -1.31 -11.13 -6.95
C LEU A 37 -2.34 -10.12 -7.47
N SER A 38 -2.70 -10.17 -8.75
CA SER A 38 -3.70 -9.25 -9.31
C SER A 38 -5.06 -9.38 -8.61
N ASN A 39 -5.48 -10.60 -8.26
CA ASN A 39 -6.71 -10.84 -7.48
C ASN A 39 -6.64 -10.29 -6.05
N LYS A 40 -5.43 -10.01 -5.53
CA LYS A 40 -5.22 -9.32 -4.24
C LYS A 40 -5.11 -7.81 -4.37
N GLY A 41 -5.43 -7.25 -5.54
CA GLY A 41 -5.37 -5.81 -5.79
C GLY A 41 -3.95 -5.29 -6.02
N VAL A 42 -3.00 -6.17 -6.36
CA VAL A 42 -1.66 -5.77 -6.78
C VAL A 42 -1.72 -5.32 -8.23
N ASN A 43 -1.31 -4.08 -8.52
CA ASN A 43 -1.12 -3.64 -9.91
C ASN A 43 0.28 -4.02 -10.38
N ILE A 44 0.38 -4.62 -11.56
CA ILE A 44 1.62 -5.16 -12.12
C ILE A 44 1.81 -4.57 -13.51
N GLU A 45 2.89 -3.84 -13.71
CA GLU A 45 3.27 -3.26 -14.99
C GLU A 45 4.59 -3.89 -15.45
N THR A 46 4.67 -4.26 -16.73
CA THR A 46 5.87 -4.87 -17.31
C THR A 46 6.38 -4.04 -18.47
N ALA A 47 7.70 -3.84 -18.53
CA ALA A 47 8.36 -3.15 -19.62
C ALA A 47 9.61 -3.93 -20.05
N SER A 48 9.76 -4.14 -21.36
CA SER A 48 10.97 -4.74 -21.92
C SER A 48 12.12 -3.74 -21.91
N LYS A 49 13.31 -4.19 -21.50
CA LYS A 49 14.53 -3.38 -21.40
C LYS A 49 15.72 -4.19 -21.94
N GLY A 50 15.87 -4.20 -23.26
CA GLY A 50 16.86 -5.06 -23.93
C GLY A 50 16.55 -6.54 -23.67
N ASP A 51 17.55 -7.29 -23.21
CA ASP A 51 17.45 -8.71 -22.86
C ASP A 51 16.87 -8.96 -21.45
N SER A 52 16.17 -7.97 -20.89
CA SER A 52 15.60 -8.05 -19.54
C SER A 52 14.21 -7.45 -19.47
N HIS A 53 13.50 -7.80 -18.41
CA HIS A 53 12.16 -7.30 -18.12
C HIS A 53 12.20 -6.50 -16.83
N ALA A 54 11.74 -5.25 -16.90
CA ALA A 54 11.40 -4.47 -15.72
C ALA A 54 9.96 -4.79 -15.33
N VAL A 55 9.76 -5.25 -14.09
CA VAL A 55 8.44 -5.50 -13.52
C VAL A 55 8.23 -4.58 -12.35
N THR A 56 7.24 -3.69 -12.47
CA THR A 56 6.81 -2.79 -11.42
C THR A 56 5.59 -3.37 -10.74
N VAL A 57 5.71 -3.59 -9.44
CA VAL A 57 4.62 -4.04 -8.58
C VAL A 57 4.17 -2.88 -7.72
N THR A 58 2.87 -2.59 -7.73
CA THR A 58 2.26 -1.53 -6.93
C THR A 58 1.20 -2.12 -6.00
N VAL A 59 1.37 -1.89 -4.71
CA VAL A 59 0.46 -2.37 -3.66
C VAL A 59 0.24 -1.25 -2.66
N ARG A 60 -1.03 -0.96 -2.38
CA ARG A 60 -1.46 0.07 -1.43
C ARG A 60 -0.92 1.47 -1.72
N GLY A 61 -0.46 1.77 -2.94
CA GLY A 61 0.10 3.09 -3.29
C GLY A 61 1.63 3.20 -3.18
N CYS A 62 2.33 2.12 -2.85
CA CYS A 62 3.77 2.02 -3.02
C CYS A 62 4.11 1.15 -4.23
N SER A 63 5.07 1.58 -5.03
CA SER A 63 5.55 0.88 -6.20
C SER A 63 7.01 0.48 -6.02
N LEU A 64 7.36 -0.71 -6.47
CA LEU A 64 8.74 -1.18 -6.53
C LEU A 64 8.97 -1.88 -7.86
N THR A 65 10.09 -1.56 -8.50
CA THR A 65 10.48 -2.12 -9.79
C THR A 65 11.70 -3.01 -9.62
N GLU A 66 11.62 -4.23 -10.15
CA GLU A 66 12.76 -5.13 -10.29
C GLU A 66 13.04 -5.40 -11.76
N VAL A 67 14.30 -5.68 -12.07
CA VAL A 67 14.76 -5.96 -13.43
C VAL A 67 15.42 -7.32 -13.45
N HIS A 68 14.92 -8.23 -14.29
CA HIS A 68 15.48 -9.58 -14.43
C HIS A 68 15.29 -10.11 -15.87
N PRO A 69 16.16 -10.99 -16.38
CA PRO A 69 15.98 -11.67 -17.67
C PRO A 69 14.69 -12.48 -17.76
N GLU A 70 14.21 -13.00 -16.63
CA GLU A 70 12.94 -13.72 -16.53
C GLU A 70 11.89 -12.86 -15.82
N PRO A 71 10.74 -12.55 -16.46
CA PRO A 71 9.75 -11.61 -15.93
C PRO A 71 9.08 -12.11 -14.65
N TYR A 72 8.88 -13.43 -14.50
CA TYR A 72 8.24 -13.98 -13.31
C TYR A 72 9.16 -13.97 -12.07
N VAL A 73 10.48 -14.04 -12.29
CA VAL A 73 11.45 -13.85 -11.22
C VAL A 73 11.45 -12.39 -10.77
N ALA A 74 11.50 -11.43 -11.70
CA ALA A 74 11.36 -10.01 -11.40
C ALA A 74 10.05 -9.70 -10.66
N LEU A 75 8.92 -10.27 -11.11
CA LEU A 75 7.63 -10.13 -10.44
C LEU A 75 7.69 -10.60 -8.99
N ALA A 76 8.20 -11.81 -8.76
CA ALA A 76 8.19 -12.42 -7.45
C ALA A 76 9.15 -11.70 -6.49
N GLU A 77 10.31 -11.25 -6.97
CA GLU A 77 11.23 -10.41 -6.20
C GLU A 77 10.62 -9.05 -5.87
N ALA A 78 10.03 -8.37 -6.85
CA ALA A 78 9.41 -7.07 -6.65
C ALA A 78 8.29 -7.13 -5.61
N ALA A 79 7.41 -8.15 -5.73
CA ALA A 79 6.35 -8.40 -4.78
C ALA A 79 6.88 -8.69 -3.38
N VAL A 80 7.87 -9.57 -3.22
CA VAL A 80 8.43 -9.88 -1.89
C VAL A 80 9.08 -8.66 -1.25
N LYS A 81 9.91 -7.91 -1.99
CA LYS A 81 10.58 -6.71 -1.45
C LYS A 81 9.55 -5.68 -1.00
N LEU A 82 8.52 -5.44 -1.80
CA LEU A 82 7.44 -4.51 -1.45
C LEU A 82 6.63 -4.99 -0.24
N LEU A 83 6.30 -6.27 -0.15
CA LEU A 83 5.58 -6.84 1.00
C LEU A 83 6.42 -6.81 2.29
N LYS A 84 7.72 -7.06 2.20
CA LYS A 84 8.65 -6.89 3.33
C LYS A 84 8.70 -5.43 3.78
N PHE A 85 8.79 -4.49 2.83
CA PHE A 85 8.73 -3.05 3.12
C PHE A 85 7.45 -2.70 3.89
N HIS A 86 6.28 -3.13 3.40
CA HIS A 86 5.00 -2.89 4.06
C HIS A 86 4.96 -3.45 5.48
N LYS A 87 5.43 -4.69 5.68
CA LYS A 87 5.51 -5.29 7.02
C LYS A 87 6.40 -4.51 7.97
N GLN A 88 7.57 -4.08 7.50
CA GLN A 88 8.49 -3.28 8.33
C GLN A 88 7.96 -1.88 8.60
N ALA A 89 7.23 -1.28 7.66
CA ALA A 89 6.61 0.03 7.83
C ALA A 89 5.51 -0.04 8.89
N VAL A 90 4.63 -1.05 8.81
CA VAL A 90 3.59 -1.31 9.82
C VAL A 90 4.18 -1.65 11.19
N ALA A 91 5.29 -2.40 11.23
CA ALA A 91 5.98 -2.71 12.48
C ALA A 91 6.80 -1.54 13.06
N GLY A 92 6.78 -0.35 12.42
CA GLY A 92 7.55 0.82 12.85
C GLY A 92 9.07 0.69 12.72
N GLY A 93 9.55 -0.33 11.98
CA GLY A 93 10.96 -0.67 11.87
C GLY A 93 11.72 0.08 10.76
N LEU A 94 11.04 0.85 9.92
CA LEU A 94 11.65 1.61 8.83
C LEU A 94 11.83 3.08 9.24
N SER A 95 13.09 3.51 9.37
CA SER A 95 13.41 4.94 9.36
C SER A 95 13.32 5.46 7.92
N ILE A 96 12.16 6.00 7.55
CA ILE A 96 11.97 6.60 6.22
C ILE A 96 12.95 7.75 6.06
N ALA A 97 13.73 7.74 4.98
CA ALA A 97 14.62 8.83 4.63
C ALA A 97 13.80 10.12 4.49
N LYS A 98 13.97 11.07 5.42
CA LYS A 98 13.13 12.27 5.57
C LYS A 98 13.30 13.33 4.45
N ALA A 99 13.92 12.99 3.33
CA ALA A 99 14.23 13.92 2.25
C ALA A 99 13.44 13.56 0.99
N ASN A 100 12.81 14.56 0.38
CA ASN A 100 12.09 14.48 -0.90
C ASN A 100 10.89 13.51 -0.91
N ILE A 101 10.11 13.47 0.18
CA ILE A 101 8.90 12.65 0.25
C ILE A 101 7.73 13.39 -0.42
N PRO A 102 7.19 12.87 -1.54
CA PRO A 102 6.06 13.48 -2.23
C PRO A 102 4.73 13.22 -1.53
N PHE A 103 3.71 14.01 -1.89
CA PHE A 103 2.36 13.87 -1.34
C PHE A 103 1.73 12.47 -1.55
N SER A 104 2.05 11.78 -2.64
CA SER A 104 1.55 10.42 -2.88
C SER A 104 1.96 9.44 -1.78
N VAL A 105 3.15 9.60 -1.22
CA VAL A 105 3.64 8.79 -0.09
C VAL A 105 2.93 9.19 1.20
N ALA A 106 2.62 10.47 1.39
CA ALA A 106 1.81 10.93 2.53
C ALA A 106 0.38 10.34 2.50
N ILE A 107 -0.27 10.32 1.34
CA ILE A 107 -1.57 9.66 1.15
C ILE A 107 -1.48 8.17 1.49
N HIS A 108 -0.40 7.49 1.10
CA HIS A 108 -0.18 6.11 1.47
C HIS A 108 -0.16 5.92 3.00
N TRP A 109 0.59 6.76 3.74
CA TRP A 109 0.62 6.70 5.21
C TRP A 109 -0.76 6.90 5.82
N LEU A 110 -1.49 7.91 5.36
CA LEU A 110 -2.86 8.23 5.79
C LEU A 110 -3.81 7.05 5.60
N MET A 111 -3.75 6.40 4.44
CA MET A 111 -4.54 5.19 4.16
C MET A 111 -4.18 3.99 5.05
N ASN A 112 -2.98 3.97 5.64
CA ASN A 112 -2.54 2.93 6.57
C ASN A 112 -2.69 3.36 8.05
N GLY A 113 -3.43 4.44 8.32
CA GLY A 113 -3.75 4.90 9.67
C GLY A 113 -2.61 5.66 10.36
N LEU A 114 -1.59 6.09 9.61
CA LEU A 114 -0.57 7.02 10.10
C LEU A 114 -1.00 8.45 9.79
N ASP A 115 -0.58 9.39 10.62
CA ASP A 115 -0.76 10.79 10.32
C ASP A 115 0.37 11.30 9.43
N ALA A 116 0.14 12.41 8.73
CA ALA A 116 1.14 13.02 7.86
C ALA A 116 1.21 14.52 8.08
N ARG A 117 2.38 15.12 7.89
CA ARG A 117 2.53 16.58 7.92
C ARG A 117 3.58 17.04 6.95
N ARG A 118 3.54 18.33 6.63
CA ARG A 118 4.64 19.00 5.94
C ARG A 118 5.67 19.48 6.95
N LYS A 119 6.95 19.38 6.59
CA LYS A 119 8.06 19.93 7.38
C LYS A 119 7.92 21.45 7.56
N SER A 120 7.38 22.13 6.55
CA SER A 120 7.10 23.56 6.55
C SER A 120 5.92 23.99 7.43
N TRP A 121 5.05 23.07 7.86
CA TRP A 121 3.94 23.42 8.73
C TRP A 121 4.39 23.68 10.18
N PRO A 122 3.69 24.55 10.91
CA PRO A 122 3.89 24.74 12.34
C PRO A 122 3.91 23.41 13.10
N LYS A 123 4.77 23.32 14.12
CA LYS A 123 4.78 22.14 15.00
C LYS A 123 3.40 21.92 15.61
N GLY A 124 2.95 20.66 15.59
CA GLY A 124 1.62 20.30 16.05
C GLY A 124 0.52 20.52 15.01
N GLN A 125 0.85 20.78 13.74
CA GLN A 125 -0.11 20.66 12.64
C GLN A 125 0.23 19.43 11.81
N TYR A 126 -0.77 18.60 11.62
CA TYR A 126 -0.70 17.39 10.82
C TYR A 126 -2.10 17.06 10.30
N ILE A 127 -2.16 16.26 9.27
CA ILE A 127 -3.39 15.75 8.70
C ILE A 127 -3.57 14.29 9.11
N SER A 128 -4.83 13.93 9.35
CA SER A 128 -5.28 12.57 9.57
C SER A 128 -6.35 12.22 8.56
N LEU A 129 -6.50 10.93 8.26
CA LEU A 129 -7.60 10.41 7.46
C LEU A 129 -8.69 9.91 8.40
N GLU A 130 -9.81 10.63 8.46
CA GLU A 130 -11.02 10.10 9.09
C GLU A 130 -11.70 9.13 8.13
N PRO A 131 -11.85 7.84 8.51
CA PRO A 131 -12.52 6.88 7.66
C PRO A 131 -13.97 7.28 7.44
N GLY A 132 -14.46 7.03 6.23
CA GLY A 132 -15.88 7.15 5.92
C GLY A 132 -16.71 6.13 6.68
N CYS A 133 -18.02 6.34 6.74
CA CYS A 133 -18.95 5.39 7.33
C CYS A 133 -20.05 5.08 6.31
N ILE A 134 -20.26 3.80 6.02
CA ILE A 134 -21.29 3.34 5.08
C ILE A 134 -22.11 2.22 5.70
N GLU A 135 -23.36 2.08 5.26
CA GLU A 135 -24.25 1.01 5.75
C GLU A 135 -23.77 -0.38 5.28
N SER A 136 -23.28 -0.44 4.04
CA SER A 136 -22.93 -1.67 3.35
C SER A 136 -22.00 -1.38 2.17
N LYS A 137 -21.18 -2.37 1.78
CA LYS A 137 -20.12 -2.20 0.75
C LYS A 137 -20.64 -1.85 -0.65
N ASP A 138 -21.87 -2.22 -0.98
CA ASP A 138 -22.54 -1.87 -2.24
C ASP A 138 -22.81 -0.35 -2.38
N LYS A 139 -22.79 0.39 -1.28
CA LYS A 139 -22.89 1.86 -1.27
C LYS A 139 -21.54 2.56 -1.35
N MET A 140 -20.45 1.81 -1.48
CA MET A 140 -19.11 2.38 -1.60
C MET A 140 -18.93 3.06 -2.96
N ILE A 141 -18.20 4.17 -2.97
CA ILE A 141 -17.81 4.85 -4.20
C ILE A 141 -16.66 4.07 -4.84
N SER A 142 -16.85 3.61 -6.09
CA SER A 142 -15.97 2.64 -6.75
C SER A 142 -14.53 3.07 -6.98
N PHE A 143 -14.23 4.38 -6.95
CA PHE A 143 -12.86 4.88 -7.12
C PHE A 143 -12.11 5.11 -5.79
N LEU A 144 -12.77 4.88 -4.65
CA LEU A 144 -12.15 4.99 -3.33
C LEU A 144 -11.75 3.61 -2.79
N PRO A 145 -10.60 3.50 -2.10
CA PRO A 145 -10.19 2.26 -1.43
C PRO A 145 -11.21 1.77 -0.41
N GLU A 146 -11.31 0.46 -0.20
CA GLU A 146 -12.26 -0.09 0.78
C GLU A 146 -11.81 0.19 2.22
N GLU A 147 -10.49 0.19 2.42
CA GLU A 147 -9.84 0.29 3.73
C GLU A 147 -10.10 1.61 4.45
N ILE A 148 -10.55 2.63 3.71
CA ILE A 148 -10.85 3.96 4.23
C ILE A 148 -12.33 4.13 4.61
N PHE A 149 -13.12 3.04 4.60
CA PHE A 149 -14.52 3.02 5.03
C PHE A 149 -14.76 2.01 6.16
N ASN A 150 -15.52 2.44 7.17
CA ASN A 150 -16.11 1.58 8.17
C ASN A 150 -17.53 1.18 7.74
N VAL A 151 -17.80 -0.13 7.71
CA VAL A 151 -19.15 -0.66 7.45
C VAL A 151 -19.91 -0.77 8.77
N GLN A 152 -20.94 0.05 8.95
CA GLN A 152 -21.79 0.06 10.14
C GLN A 152 -23.23 -0.28 9.77
N LYS A 153 -23.68 -1.49 10.12
CA LYS A 153 -25.06 -1.93 9.87
C LYS A 153 -26.06 -1.02 10.59
N GLY A 154 -27.02 -0.49 9.85
CA GLY A 154 -28.05 0.42 10.37
C GLY A 154 -27.67 1.90 10.35
N ALA A 155 -26.52 2.27 9.76
CA ALA A 155 -26.19 3.67 9.51
C ALA A 155 -27.20 4.30 8.54
N LYS A 156 -27.96 5.30 9.02
CA LYS A 156 -28.96 6.01 8.19
C LYS A 156 -28.34 6.97 7.18
N VAL A 157 -27.09 7.38 7.40
CA VAL A 157 -26.37 8.37 6.60
C VAL A 157 -24.99 7.82 6.29
N SER A 158 -24.59 7.93 5.03
CA SER A 158 -23.22 7.62 4.59
C SER A 158 -22.35 8.86 4.71
N VAL A 159 -21.18 8.70 5.33
CA VAL A 159 -20.17 9.75 5.50
C VAL A 159 -18.99 9.38 4.63
N LEU A 160 -18.52 10.32 3.80
CA LEU A 160 -17.33 10.10 3.00
C LEU A 160 -16.07 10.22 3.85
N PRO A 161 -15.01 9.46 3.53
CA PRO A 161 -13.71 9.65 4.14
C PRO A 161 -13.24 11.07 3.85
N ARG A 162 -12.58 11.67 4.83
CA ARG A 162 -12.12 13.05 4.74
C ARG A 162 -10.77 13.20 5.40
N LEU A 163 -9.97 14.08 4.85
CA LEU A 163 -8.75 14.52 5.52
C LEU A 163 -9.14 15.62 6.51
N VAL A 164 -8.60 15.54 7.72
CA VAL A 164 -8.82 16.54 8.76
C VAL A 164 -7.49 17.11 9.20
N MET A 165 -7.45 18.43 9.41
CA MET A 165 -6.32 19.08 10.06
C MET A 165 -6.47 18.94 11.57
N MET A 166 -5.45 18.36 12.19
CA MET A 166 -5.34 18.16 13.63
C MET A 166 -4.41 19.21 14.21
N ASP A 167 -4.72 19.67 15.43
CA ASP A 167 -3.78 20.42 16.25
C ASP A 167 -2.98 19.49 17.18
N GLY A 168 -1.92 20.01 17.78
CA GLY A 168 -1.06 19.27 18.70
C GLY A 168 -1.75 18.83 20.00
N ALA A 169 -3.05 19.13 20.17
CA ALA A 169 -3.89 18.67 21.26
C ALA A 169 -4.86 17.56 20.82
N LEU A 170 -4.66 16.95 19.66
CA LEU A 170 -5.48 15.87 19.08
C LEU A 170 -6.95 16.28 18.84
N GLN A 171 -7.23 17.59 18.72
CA GLN A 171 -8.56 18.06 18.38
C GLN A 171 -8.62 18.33 16.87
N ALA A 172 -9.54 17.63 16.19
CA ALA A 172 -9.87 17.90 14.80
C ALA A 172 -10.45 19.32 14.70
N ARG A 173 -9.77 20.21 13.97
CA ARG A 173 -10.18 21.62 13.87
C ARG A 173 -10.96 21.93 12.61
N SER A 174 -10.71 21.21 11.52
CA SER A 174 -11.40 21.43 10.25
C SER A 174 -11.13 20.34 9.23
N ASP A 175 -12.09 20.11 8.33
CA ASP A 175 -11.85 19.41 7.08
C ASP A 175 -10.70 20.08 6.32
N TRP A 176 -9.81 19.28 5.74
CA TRP A 176 -8.65 19.73 4.99
C TRP A 176 -8.67 19.16 3.59
N PHE A 177 -8.22 19.96 2.63
CA PHE A 177 -8.11 19.57 1.24
C PHE A 177 -6.74 19.97 0.71
N ALA A 178 -6.10 19.05 -0.01
CA ALA A 178 -4.81 19.33 -0.62
C ALA A 178 -4.98 20.34 -1.76
N ASN A 179 -4.26 21.46 -1.68
CA ASN A 179 -4.11 22.37 -2.81
C ASN A 179 -2.95 21.94 -3.72
N SER A 180 -2.76 22.63 -4.84
CA SER A 180 -1.68 22.33 -5.79
C SER A 180 -0.28 22.42 -5.18
N VAL A 181 -0.04 23.34 -4.23
CA VAL A 181 1.24 23.47 -3.53
C VAL A 181 1.50 22.25 -2.66
N ASP A 182 0.49 21.77 -1.95
CA ASP A 182 0.59 20.59 -1.08
C ASP A 182 0.81 19.30 -1.89
N ILE A 183 0.14 19.18 -3.04
CA ILE A 183 0.29 18.04 -3.96
C ILE A 183 1.72 18.00 -4.55
N MET A 184 2.28 19.15 -4.90
CA MET A 184 3.65 19.25 -5.47
C MET A 184 4.76 19.22 -4.41
N ALA A 185 4.41 19.30 -3.13
CA ALA A 185 5.39 19.35 -2.06
C ALA A 185 6.13 18.01 -1.90
N THR A 186 7.42 18.10 -1.60
CA THR A 186 8.32 16.97 -1.37
C THR A 186 8.88 16.94 0.07
N ASP A 187 8.24 17.69 0.97
CA ASP A 187 8.64 17.84 2.37
C ASP A 187 7.69 17.14 3.36
N TRP A 188 7.00 16.09 2.91
CA TRP A 188 6.08 15.31 3.75
C TRP A 188 6.82 14.39 4.73
N GLU A 189 6.27 14.24 5.93
CA GLU A 189 6.76 13.32 6.95
C GLU A 189 5.60 12.64 7.66
N ALA A 190 5.78 11.36 8.03
CA ALA A 190 4.84 10.65 8.87
C ALA A 190 4.85 11.25 10.28
N PHE A 191 3.70 11.30 10.92
CA PHE A 191 3.49 11.85 12.26
C PHE A 191 2.90 10.79 13.20
#